data_AF-A0A9P1KCT0-F1
#
_entry.id   AF-A0A9P1KCT0-F1
#
_cell.length_a   1.000
_cell.length_b   1.000
_cell.length_c   1.000
_cell.angle_alpha   90.00
_cell.angle_beta   90.00
_cell.angle_gamma   90.00
#
_symmetry.space_group_name_H-M   'P 1'
#
loop_
_entity.id
_entity.type
_entity.pdbx_description
1 polymer ?
#
loop_
_entity_poly.entity_id
_entity_poly.type
_entity_poly.pdbx_seq_one_letter_code
_entity_poly.pdbx_strand_id
1 'polypeptide(L)'
;MDEQRVQAYLSLIQELLTCPSGEEPDILNQSSELVDEGFVQVCEQVAAQLQQGGQEDEAAFLRNVAQQVGAFLAQRGTGGNQQAALLQFWEQLLQAQMQGDTVAVHQVMRQNMGLIVPALGDTIAQSMPELLAQNPDDAEGVAALVQDTCISIQQFPYGRYAEAGTVPPRPNKP
;
A
#
# COMPACT_ATOMS: atom_id res chain seq x y z
N MET A 1 12.14 1.15 13.73
CA MET A 1 13.15 1.97 13.02
C MET A 1 14.48 1.30 13.22
N ASP A 2 15.07 0.77 12.15
CA ASP A 2 16.40 0.16 12.19
C ASP A 2 17.46 1.26 12.21
N GLU A 3 18.37 1.23 13.17
CA GLU A 3 19.45 2.23 13.33
C GLU A 3 20.32 2.36 12.06
N GLN A 4 20.51 1.25 11.34
CA GLN A 4 21.22 1.23 10.06
C GLN A 4 20.49 2.02 8.96
N ARG A 5 19.15 2.00 8.95
CA ARG A 5 18.37 2.77 7.98
C ARG A 5 18.40 4.26 8.29
N VAL A 6 18.30 4.63 9.56
CA VAL A 6 18.43 6.03 9.98
C VAL A 6 19.80 6.58 9.58
N GLN A 7 20.87 5.80 9.77
CA GLN A 7 22.21 6.20 9.33
C GLN A 7 22.28 6.40 7.80
N ALA A 8 21.67 5.50 7.02
CA ALA A 8 21.61 5.63 5.55
C ALA A 8 20.85 6.89 5.11
N TYR A 9 19.74 7.22 5.78
CA TYR A 9 19.00 8.46 5.51
C TYR A 9 19.84 9.71 5.82
N LEU A 10 20.56 9.72 6.94
CA LEU A 10 21.45 10.83 7.29
C LEU A 10 22.58 11.01 6.28
N SER A 11 23.17 9.91 5.79
CA SER A 11 24.17 9.96 4.72
C SER A 11 23.59 10.54 3.43
N LEU A 12 22.40 10.10 3.02
CA LEU A 12 21.73 10.63 1.83
C LEU A 12 21.40 12.12 1.97
N ILE A 13 20.91 12.56 3.14
CA ILE A 13 20.63 13.97 3.43
C ILE A 13 21.91 14.81 3.33
N GLN A 14 23.02 14.30 3.87
CA GLN A 14 24.30 15.01 3.81
C GLN A 14 24.81 15.12 2.37
N GLU A 15 24.62 14.09 1.55
CA GLU A 15 24.96 14.11 0.13
C GLU A 15 24.13 15.15 -0.62
N LEU A 16 22.82 15.23 -0.35
CA LEU A 16 21.92 16.23 -0.94
C LEU A 16 22.27 17.67 -0.55
N LEU A 17 22.79 17.89 0.67
CA LEU A 17 23.22 19.21 1.12
C LEU A 17 24.58 19.64 0.57
N THR A 18 25.41 18.67 0.16
CA THR A 18 26.79 18.92 -0.31
C THR A 18 26.93 18.79 -1.82
N CYS A 19 25.94 18.23 -2.51
CA CYS A 19 25.95 18.15 -3.96
C CYS A 19 25.76 19.53 -4.59
N PRO A 20 26.33 19.76 -5.79
CA PRO A 20 26.05 20.97 -6.55
C PRO A 20 24.61 20.97 -7.05
N SER A 21 24.06 22.17 -7.20
CA SER A 21 22.69 22.37 -7.67
C SER A 21 22.45 21.71 -9.03
N GLY A 22 21.45 20.85 -9.09
CA GLY A 22 21.07 20.08 -10.28
C GLY A 22 21.34 18.56 -10.18
N GLU A 23 22.14 18.10 -9.22
CA GLU A 23 22.43 16.66 -9.02
C GLU A 23 21.51 16.00 -7.96
N GLU A 24 20.72 16.78 -7.22
CA GLU A 24 19.77 16.28 -6.23
C GLU A 24 18.81 15.20 -6.76
N PRO A 25 18.16 15.37 -7.95
CA PRO A 25 17.23 14.37 -8.44
C PRO A 25 17.91 13.06 -8.83
N ASP A 26 19.15 13.10 -9.35
CA ASP A 26 19.91 11.89 -9.69
C ASP A 26 20.30 11.13 -8.42
N ILE A 27 20.75 11.82 -7.38
CA ILE A 27 21.07 11.23 -6.07
C ILE A 27 19.84 10.56 -5.44
N LEU A 28 18.69 11.23 -5.46
CA LEU A 28 17.43 10.67 -4.97
C LEU A 28 16.98 9.45 -5.79
N ASN A 29 17.21 9.46 -7.10
CA ASN A 29 16.84 8.34 -7.97
C ASN A 29 17.75 7.13 -7.78
N GLN A 30 19.06 7.34 -7.62
CA GLN A 30 20.03 6.29 -7.26
C GLN A 30 19.72 5.67 -5.90
N SER A 31 19.24 6.49 -4.96
CA SER A 31 18.87 6.05 -3.62
C SER A 31 17.37 5.77 -3.48
N SER A 32 16.67 5.38 -4.56
CA SER A 32 15.21 5.17 -4.56
C SER A 32 14.71 4.14 -3.54
N GLU A 33 15.56 3.22 -3.08
CA GLU A 33 15.26 2.29 -1.97
C GLU A 33 15.22 2.97 -0.59
N LEU A 34 15.90 4.12 -0.46
CA LEU A 34 15.91 4.98 0.72
C LEU A 34 14.81 6.03 0.69
N VAL A 35 14.24 6.34 -0.47
CA VAL A 35 13.20 7.37 -0.63
C VAL A 35 11.83 6.80 -0.21
N ASP A 36 11.56 6.79 1.09
CA ASP A 36 10.31 6.31 1.71
C ASP A 36 9.80 7.29 2.80
N GLU A 37 8.69 6.93 3.47
CA GLU A 37 8.11 7.76 4.53
C GLU A 37 9.09 8.00 5.69
N GLY A 38 9.98 7.05 5.96
CA GLY A 38 11.03 7.18 6.98
C GLY A 38 12.02 8.27 6.61
N PHE A 39 12.46 8.31 5.35
CA PHE A 39 13.32 9.39 4.85
C PHE A 39 12.68 10.77 4.97
N VAL A 40 11.39 10.92 4.63
CA VAL A 40 10.66 12.19 4.79
C VAL A 40 10.69 12.67 6.24
N GLN A 41 10.47 11.77 7.20
CA GLN A 41 10.52 12.10 8.64
C GLN A 41 11.92 12.55 9.09
N VAL A 42 12.98 11.87 8.63
CA VAL A 42 14.35 12.27 8.98
C VAL A 42 14.71 13.62 8.36
N CYS A 43 14.30 13.89 7.11
CA CYS A 43 14.50 15.20 6.48
C CYS A 43 13.87 16.34 7.29
N GLU A 44 12.64 16.19 7.77
CA GLU A 44 11.97 17.19 8.62
C GLU A 44 12.71 17.39 9.96
N GLN A 45 13.19 16.31 10.58
CA GLN A 45 13.97 16.39 11.82
C GLN A 45 15.31 17.11 11.62
N VAL A 46 16.03 16.83 10.53
CA VAL A 46 17.30 17.49 10.22
C VAL A 46 17.05 18.96 9.86
N ALA A 47 16.01 19.26 9.07
CA ALA A 47 15.62 20.63 8.76
C ALA A 47 15.32 21.45 10.02
N ALA A 48 14.62 20.88 11.01
CA ALA A 48 14.37 21.53 12.28
C ALA A 48 15.67 21.83 13.06
N GLN A 49 16.64 20.91 13.03
CA GLN A 49 17.95 21.10 13.66
C GLN A 49 18.77 22.20 12.97
N LEU A 50 18.80 22.21 11.63
CA LEU A 50 19.48 23.24 10.84
C LEU A 50 18.90 24.63 11.11
N GLN A 51 17.57 24.73 11.20
CA GLN A 51 16.90 25.99 11.53
C GLN A 51 17.29 26.49 12.93
N GLN A 52 17.42 25.60 13.92
CA GLN A 52 17.92 25.97 15.25
C GLN A 52 19.40 26.39 15.23
N GLY A 53 20.18 25.83 14.32
CA GLY A 53 21.59 26.19 14.09
C GLY A 53 21.80 27.47 13.28
N GLY A 54 20.74 28.13 12.80
CA GLY A 54 20.82 29.34 11.96
C GLY A 54 21.06 29.08 10.46
N GLN A 55 20.94 27.82 10.02
CA GLN A 55 21.07 27.40 8.62
C GLN A 55 19.69 27.35 7.96
N GLU A 56 19.10 28.53 7.76
CA GLU A 56 17.72 28.66 7.25
C GLU A 56 17.57 28.18 5.80
N ASP A 57 18.57 28.43 4.96
CA ASP A 57 18.55 28.05 3.54
C ASP A 57 18.57 26.52 3.38
N GLU A 58 19.47 25.83 4.09
CA GLU A 58 19.55 24.36 4.08
C GLU A 58 18.32 23.71 4.72
N ALA A 59 17.78 24.32 5.79
CA ALA A 59 16.53 23.88 6.40
C ALA A 59 15.34 24.00 5.43
N ALA A 60 15.24 25.11 4.71
CA ALA A 60 14.19 25.33 3.71
C ALA A 60 14.31 24.35 2.54
N PHE A 61 15.54 24.08 2.09
CA PHE A 61 15.80 23.07 1.07
C PHE A 61 15.34 21.67 1.51
N LEU A 62 15.73 21.21 2.70
CA LEU A 62 15.33 19.88 3.18
C LEU A 62 13.82 19.76 3.38
N ARG A 63 13.14 20.81 3.85
CA ARG A 63 11.67 20.83 3.89
C ARG A 63 11.07 20.72 2.50
N ASN A 64 11.64 21.40 1.51
CA ASN A 64 11.16 21.31 0.14
C ASN A 64 11.35 19.88 -0.42
N VAL A 65 12.50 19.26 -0.19
CA VAL A 65 12.74 17.85 -0.55
C VAL A 65 11.75 16.93 0.16
N ALA A 66 11.56 17.08 1.46
CA ALA A 66 10.60 16.29 2.25
C ALA A 66 9.16 16.43 1.71
N GLN A 67 8.76 17.64 1.34
CA GLN A 67 7.44 17.91 0.74
C GLN A 67 7.32 17.30 -0.66
N GLN A 68 8.33 17.43 -1.53
CA GLN A 68 8.31 16.84 -2.87
C GLN A 68 8.31 15.32 -2.83
N VAL A 69 9.17 14.73 -2.01
CA VAL A 69 9.23 13.28 -1.79
C VAL A 69 7.94 12.80 -1.14
N GLY A 70 7.46 13.49 -0.11
CA GLY A 70 6.18 13.20 0.52
C GLY A 70 5.02 13.26 -0.46
N ALA A 71 4.99 14.25 -1.37
CA ALA A 71 4.00 14.35 -2.43
C ALA A 71 4.15 13.26 -3.49
N PHE A 72 5.38 12.88 -3.84
CA PHE A 72 5.67 11.77 -4.76
C PHE A 72 5.27 10.42 -4.16
N LEU A 73 5.56 10.21 -2.88
CA LEU A 73 5.16 9.05 -2.10
C LEU A 73 3.66 9.03 -1.85
N ALA A 74 3.03 10.19 -1.66
CA ALA A 74 1.58 10.31 -1.64
C ALA A 74 0.99 10.07 -3.03
N GLN A 75 1.63 10.46 -4.13
CA GLN A 75 1.15 10.09 -5.46
C GLN A 75 1.30 8.58 -5.73
N ARG A 76 2.40 7.97 -5.27
CA ARG A 76 2.62 6.51 -5.34
C ARG A 76 1.76 5.72 -4.33
N GLY A 77 1.51 6.28 -3.15
CA GLY A 77 0.91 5.64 -1.97
C GLY A 77 -0.54 6.05 -1.67
N THR A 78 -1.03 7.14 -2.27
CA THR A 78 -2.39 7.68 -2.09
C THR A 78 -3.12 8.01 -3.40
N GLY A 79 -2.78 7.37 -4.53
CA GLY A 79 -3.67 7.55 -5.71
C GLY A 79 -3.37 6.77 -6.99
N GLY A 80 -2.13 6.38 -7.27
CA GLY A 80 -1.82 5.65 -8.50
C GLY A 80 -1.86 4.12 -8.38
N ASN A 81 -1.29 3.58 -7.29
CA ASN A 81 -0.96 2.17 -7.22
C ASN A 81 -1.62 1.37 -6.10
N GLN A 82 -2.21 1.97 -5.05
CA GLN A 82 -2.89 1.16 -4.02
C GLN A 82 -4.25 0.67 -4.50
N GLN A 83 -5.07 1.54 -5.07
CA GLN A 83 -6.36 1.12 -5.64
C GLN A 83 -6.15 0.21 -6.85
N ALA A 84 -5.16 0.49 -7.71
CA ALA A 84 -4.78 -0.41 -8.78
C ALA A 84 -4.22 -1.75 -8.25
N ALA A 85 -3.41 -1.76 -7.19
CA ALA A 85 -2.94 -3.00 -6.57
C ALA A 85 -4.08 -3.77 -5.88
N LEU A 86 -5.05 -3.09 -5.26
CA LEU A 86 -6.23 -3.73 -4.68
C LEU A 86 -7.16 -4.29 -5.76
N LEU A 87 -7.33 -3.58 -6.87
CA LEU A 87 -8.08 -4.06 -8.05
C LEU A 87 -7.37 -5.26 -8.69
N GLN A 88 -6.06 -5.17 -8.92
CA GLN A 88 -5.26 -6.29 -9.44
C GLN A 88 -5.25 -7.48 -8.49
N PHE A 89 -5.19 -7.22 -7.18
CA PHE A 89 -5.30 -8.28 -6.17
C PHE A 89 -6.70 -8.91 -6.18
N TRP A 90 -7.76 -8.10 -6.32
CA TRP A 90 -9.12 -8.58 -6.47
C TRP A 90 -9.31 -9.44 -7.72
N GLU A 91 -8.80 -9.00 -8.88
CA GLU A 91 -8.81 -9.78 -10.11
C GLU A 91 -8.07 -11.12 -9.96
N GLN A 92 -6.91 -11.15 -9.28
CA GLN A 92 -6.18 -12.39 -9.00
C GLN A 92 -6.99 -13.34 -8.12
N LEU A 93 -7.75 -12.84 -7.16
CA LEU A 93 -8.62 -13.65 -6.30
C LEU A 93 -9.77 -14.26 -7.11
N LEU A 94 -10.42 -13.48 -7.97
CA LEU A 94 -11.46 -13.96 -8.88
C LEU A 94 -10.92 -15.01 -9.87
N GLN A 95 -9.74 -14.77 -10.45
CA GLN A 95 -9.10 -15.74 -11.34
C GLN A 95 -8.72 -17.03 -10.62
N ALA A 96 -8.20 -16.93 -9.39
CA ALA A 96 -7.89 -18.10 -8.58
C ALA A 96 -9.13 -18.92 -8.26
N GLN A 97 -10.26 -18.28 -7.98
CA GLN A 97 -11.56 -18.93 -7.75
C GLN A 97 -12.13 -19.55 -9.03
N MET A 98 -11.87 -18.98 -10.21
CA MET A 98 -12.28 -19.58 -11.49
C MET A 98 -11.40 -20.77 -11.91
N GLN A 99 -10.10 -20.71 -11.64
CA GLN A 99 -9.12 -21.72 -12.07
C GLN A 99 -8.96 -22.86 -11.06
N GLY A 100 -9.32 -22.63 -9.80
CA GLY A 100 -9.16 -23.58 -8.72
C GLY A 100 -10.13 -23.34 -7.58
N ASP A 101 -10.04 -24.18 -6.55
CA ASP A 101 -10.88 -24.10 -5.36
C ASP A 101 -10.26 -23.12 -4.32
N THR A 102 -10.83 -23.03 -3.13
CA THR A 102 -10.41 -22.17 -2.01
C THR A 102 -8.89 -22.16 -1.74
N VAL A 103 -8.18 -23.27 -2.04
CA VAL A 103 -6.72 -23.38 -1.90
C VAL A 103 -5.97 -22.38 -2.78
N ALA A 104 -6.41 -22.16 -4.02
CA ALA A 104 -5.77 -21.23 -4.95
C ALA A 104 -5.93 -19.78 -4.45
N VAL A 105 -7.12 -19.44 -3.97
CA VAL A 105 -7.41 -18.13 -3.35
C VAL A 105 -6.51 -17.92 -2.13
N HIS A 106 -6.39 -18.91 -1.25
CA HIS A 106 -5.52 -18.82 -0.06
C HIS A 106 -4.04 -18.66 -0.42
N GLN A 107 -3.58 -19.25 -1.51
CA GLN A 107 -2.21 -19.07 -2.01
C GLN A 107 -1.98 -17.63 -2.49
N VAL A 108 -2.93 -17.04 -3.22
CA VAL A 108 -2.86 -15.63 -3.65
C VAL A 108 -2.86 -14.69 -2.44
N MET A 109 -3.71 -14.95 -1.45
CA MET A 109 -3.76 -14.19 -0.20
C MET A 109 -2.45 -14.25 0.58
N ARG A 110 -1.81 -15.42 0.66
CA ARG A 110 -0.53 -15.58 1.37
C ARG A 110 0.60 -14.79 0.72
N GLN A 111 0.62 -14.71 -0.62
CA GLN A 111 1.62 -13.94 -1.36
C GLN A 111 1.41 -12.43 -1.26
N ASN A 112 0.18 -11.99 -1.00
CA ASN A 112 -0.23 -10.59 -1.00
C ASN A 112 -0.75 -10.15 0.38
N MET A 113 -0.18 -10.67 1.47
CA MET A 113 -0.66 -10.39 2.84
C MET A 113 -0.72 -8.88 3.17
N GLY A 114 0.15 -8.06 2.57
CA GLY A 114 0.15 -6.61 2.74
C GLY A 114 -1.04 -5.89 2.08
N LEU A 115 -1.81 -6.57 1.22
CA LEU A 115 -2.99 -6.05 0.53
C LEU A 115 -4.31 -6.54 1.15
N ILE A 116 -4.24 -7.40 2.17
CA ILE A 116 -5.40 -7.84 2.97
C ILE A 116 -5.73 -6.74 3.99
N VAL A 117 -6.29 -5.64 3.49
CA VAL A 117 -6.63 -4.45 4.27
C VAL A 117 -8.13 -4.15 4.14
N PRO A 118 -8.74 -3.39 5.07
CA PRO A 118 -10.17 -3.05 4.99
C PRO A 118 -10.61 -2.42 3.65
N ALA A 119 -9.74 -1.62 3.03
CA ALA A 119 -9.98 -1.00 1.72
C ALA A 119 -10.20 -2.02 0.57
N LEU A 120 -9.82 -3.29 0.76
CA LEU A 120 -10.18 -4.36 -0.17
C LEU A 120 -11.69 -4.56 -0.24
N GLY A 121 -12.40 -4.43 0.89
CA GLY A 121 -13.85 -4.53 0.93
C GLY A 121 -14.53 -3.44 0.10
N ASP A 122 -14.03 -2.21 0.20
CA ASP A 122 -14.49 -1.08 -0.62
C ASP A 122 -14.21 -1.33 -2.11
N THR A 123 -13.05 -1.91 -2.43
CA THR A 123 -12.67 -2.25 -3.81
C THR A 123 -13.62 -3.29 -4.39
N ILE A 124 -13.92 -4.36 -3.65
CA ILE A 124 -14.87 -5.41 -4.07
C ILE A 124 -16.25 -4.81 -4.35
N ALA A 125 -16.75 -3.95 -3.45
CA ALA A 125 -18.05 -3.30 -3.62
C ALA A 125 -18.08 -2.36 -4.83
N GLN A 126 -16.99 -1.63 -5.08
CA GLN A 126 -16.86 -0.72 -6.23
C GLN A 126 -16.74 -1.45 -7.56
N SER A 127 -16.15 -2.65 -7.59
CA SER A 127 -16.01 -3.46 -8.82
C SER A 127 -17.32 -4.14 -9.26
N MET A 128 -18.29 -4.31 -8.36
CA MET A 128 -19.51 -5.06 -8.64
C MET A 128 -20.34 -4.53 -9.84
N PRO A 129 -20.63 -3.22 -9.96
CA PRO A 129 -21.39 -2.69 -11.08
C PRO A 129 -20.69 -2.90 -12.42
N GLU A 130 -19.35 -2.78 -12.42
CA GLU A 130 -18.54 -2.95 -13.62
C GLU A 130 -18.48 -4.43 -14.06
N LEU A 131 -18.35 -5.36 -13.12
CA LEU A 131 -18.39 -6.80 -13.41
C LEU A 131 -19.74 -7.25 -13.97
N LEU A 132 -20.84 -6.72 -13.43
CA LEU A 132 -22.19 -6.98 -13.94
C LEU A 132 -22.41 -6.36 -15.32
N ALA A 133 -21.88 -5.15 -15.57
CA ALA A 133 -21.96 -4.51 -16.87
C ALA A 133 -21.17 -5.27 -17.95
N GLN A 134 -20.06 -5.91 -17.57
CA GLN A 134 -19.25 -6.76 -18.45
C GLN A 134 -19.91 -8.12 -18.75
N ASN A 135 -20.82 -8.58 -17.88
CA ASN A 135 -21.52 -9.87 -18.03
C ASN A 135 -23.04 -9.70 -17.86
N PRO A 136 -23.71 -8.98 -18.78
CA PRO A 136 -25.13 -8.65 -18.64
C PRO A 136 -26.05 -9.89 -18.72
N ASP A 137 -25.61 -10.95 -19.39
CA ASP A 137 -26.37 -12.19 -19.56
C ASP A 137 -26.15 -13.22 -18.43
N ASP A 138 -25.17 -12.98 -17.54
CA ASP A 138 -24.76 -13.93 -16.48
C ASP A 138 -24.57 -13.23 -15.11
N ALA A 139 -25.51 -12.37 -14.75
CA ALA A 139 -25.48 -11.64 -13.48
C ALA A 139 -25.46 -12.57 -12.26
N GLU A 140 -26.14 -13.72 -12.33
CA GLU A 140 -26.19 -14.72 -11.26
C GLU A 140 -24.85 -15.45 -11.11
N GLY A 141 -24.19 -15.81 -12.21
CA GLY A 141 -22.85 -16.42 -12.20
C GLY A 141 -21.79 -15.47 -11.66
N VAL A 142 -21.82 -14.19 -12.05
CA VAL A 142 -20.93 -13.16 -11.48
C VAL A 142 -21.15 -12.99 -9.98
N ALA A 143 -22.41 -12.90 -9.54
CA ALA A 143 -22.72 -12.75 -8.12
C ALA A 143 -22.24 -13.96 -7.30
N ALA A 144 -22.43 -15.18 -7.82
CA ALA A 144 -21.94 -16.40 -7.20
C ALA A 144 -20.41 -16.42 -7.11
N LEU A 145 -19.69 -16.06 -8.19
CA LEU A 145 -18.23 -16.00 -8.20
C LEU A 145 -17.67 -15.02 -7.15
N VAL A 146 -18.25 -13.82 -7.08
CA VAL A 146 -17.85 -12.80 -6.10
C VAL A 146 -18.13 -13.29 -4.68
N GLN A 147 -19.28 -13.92 -4.45
CA GLN A 147 -19.67 -14.47 -3.15
C GLN A 147 -18.73 -15.59 -2.71
N ASP A 148 -18.45 -16.56 -3.58
CA ASP A 148 -17.56 -17.69 -3.27
C ASP A 148 -16.13 -17.21 -3.00
N THR A 149 -15.65 -16.21 -3.76
CA THR A 149 -14.35 -15.59 -3.51
C THR A 149 -14.31 -14.91 -2.14
N CYS A 150 -15.37 -14.17 -1.76
CA CYS A 150 -15.49 -13.57 -0.43
C CYS A 150 -15.50 -14.61 0.70
N ILE A 151 -16.17 -15.74 0.51
CA ILE A 151 -16.19 -16.85 1.48
C ILE A 151 -14.78 -17.43 1.62
N SER A 152 -14.09 -17.69 0.51
CA SER A 152 -12.71 -18.17 0.51
C SER A 152 -11.77 -17.21 1.25
N ILE A 153 -11.94 -15.89 1.07
CA ILE A 153 -11.19 -14.84 1.79
C ILE A 153 -11.45 -14.90 3.30
N GLN A 154 -12.70 -15.05 3.72
CA GLN A 154 -13.07 -15.15 5.15
C GLN A 154 -12.52 -16.41 5.81
N GLN A 155 -12.41 -17.51 5.07
CA GLN A 155 -11.86 -18.78 5.57
C GLN A 155 -10.32 -18.78 5.65
N PHE A 156 -9.65 -17.72 5.23
CA PHE A 156 -8.19 -17.66 5.22
C PHE A 156 -7.63 -17.55 6.66
N PRO A 157 -6.89 -18.56 7.16
CA PRO A 157 -6.54 -18.67 8.58
C PRO A 157 -5.49 -17.67 9.07
N TYR A 158 -4.82 -16.94 8.15
CA TYR A 158 -3.74 -15.99 8.46
C TYR A 158 -4.07 -14.53 8.11
N GLY A 159 -5.32 -14.25 7.71
CA GLY A 159 -5.75 -12.90 7.35
C GLY A 159 -6.10 -12.09 8.60
N ARG A 160 -5.64 -10.83 8.68
CA ARG A 160 -6.01 -9.87 9.75
C ARG A 160 -7.52 -9.54 9.84
N TYR A 161 -8.37 -10.20 9.05
CA TYR A 161 -9.83 -10.05 9.13
C TYR A 161 -10.45 -10.58 10.44
N ALA A 162 -9.75 -11.47 11.15
CA ALA A 162 -10.24 -12.04 12.41
C ALA A 162 -10.33 -11.02 13.57
N GLU A 163 -9.73 -9.84 13.45
CA GLU A 163 -9.72 -8.83 14.51
C GLU A 163 -11.01 -7.96 14.52
N ALA A 164 -11.85 -8.02 13.48
CA ALA A 164 -12.99 -7.11 13.33
C ALA A 164 -14.39 -7.76 13.29
N GLY A 165 -14.52 -9.08 13.49
CA GLY A 165 -15.80 -9.74 13.22
C GLY A 165 -16.06 -11.00 14.02
N THR A 166 -16.07 -10.93 15.36
CA THR A 166 -16.74 -11.98 16.15
C THR A 166 -18.26 -11.88 15.97
N VAL A 167 -18.80 -12.46 14.91
CA VAL A 167 -20.20 -12.91 14.89
C VAL A 167 -20.21 -14.34 15.40
N PRO A 168 -20.82 -14.63 16.56
CA PRO A 168 -20.90 -16.01 17.05
C PRO A 168 -21.80 -16.85 16.11
N PRO A 169 -21.49 -18.14 15.90
CA PRO A 169 -22.32 -19.03 15.10
C PRO A 169 -23.71 -19.15 15.74
N ARG A 170 -24.76 -19.05 14.91
CA ARG A 170 -26.14 -19.20 15.37
C ARG A 170 -26.34 -20.59 16.00
N PRO A 171 -27.06 -20.70 17.12
CA PRO A 171 -27.35 -21.98 17.73
C PRO A 171 -28.27 -22.78 16.80
N ASN A 172 -27.88 -24.03 16.55
CA ASN A 172 -28.70 -25.01 15.85
C ASN A 172 -29.97 -25.24 16.68
N LYS A 173 -31.15 -24.99 16.08
CA LYS A 173 -32.45 -25.20 16.73
C LYS A 173 -32.77 -26.71 16.70
N PRO A 174 -33.35 -27.28 17.78
CA PRO A 174 -33.56 -28.73 17.90
C PRO A 174 -34.48 -29.31 16.82
#